data_AF-A0A916M0S6-F1
#
_entry.id   AF-A0A916M0S6-F1
#
_cell.length_a   1.000
_cell.length_b   1.000
_cell.length_c   1.000
_cell.angle_alpha   90.00
_cell.angle_beta   90.00
_cell.angle_gamma   90.00
#
_symmetry.space_group_name_H-M   'P 1'
#
loop_
_entity.id
_entity.type
_entity.pdbx_description
1 polymer ?
#
loop_
_entity_poly.entity_id
_entity_poly.type
_entity_poly.pdbx_seq_one_letter_code
_entity_poly.pdbx_strand_id
1 'polypeptide(L)' 'MKIVAHGSTDVGQVRKHNEDHFLIDPELGLYVVCDGMGAHAAGEVASQTTAATVRDYLRQRRD' A
#
# COMPACT_ATOMS: atom_id res chain seq x y z
N MET A 1 15.88 -5.61 17.37
CA MET A 1 16.16 -4.63 16.29
C MET A 1 14.95 -3.72 16.18
N LYS A 2 15.12 -2.39 16.30
CA LYS A 2 14.00 -1.43 16.16
C LYS A 2 13.98 -0.92 14.72
N ILE A 3 12.93 -1.24 13.97
CA ILE A 3 12.72 -0.69 12.62
C ILE A 3 11.87 0.58 12.76
N VAL A 4 12.34 1.66 12.15
CA VAL A 4 11.59 2.91 11.99
C VAL A 4 11.36 3.08 10.50
N ALA A 5 10.11 3.27 10.09
CA ALA A 5 9.74 3.38 8.69
C ALA A 5 8.88 4.64 8.46
N HIS A 6 8.98 5.17 7.26
CA HIS A 6 8.19 6.29 6.75
C HIS A 6 7.83 5.98 5.30
N GLY A 7 6.65 6.44 4.87
CA GLY A 7 6.18 6.30 3.50
C GLY A 7 5.69 7.65 2.98
N SER A 8 6.02 7.92 1.72
CA SER A 8 5.58 9.08 0.96
C SER A 8 5.46 8.66 -0.50
N THR A 9 4.48 9.21 -1.20
CA THR A 9 4.27 8.95 -2.63
C THR A 9 3.88 10.26 -3.33
N ASP A 10 4.18 10.36 -4.61
CA ASP A 10 3.93 11.52 -5.46
C ASP A 10 3.41 11.05 -6.83
N VAL A 11 2.51 11.81 -7.43
CA VAL A 11 1.92 11.49 -8.75
C VAL A 11 2.94 11.60 -9.90
N GLY A 12 4.04 12.30 -9.67
CA GLY A 12 5.03 12.63 -10.67
C GLY A 12 4.56 13.73 -11.62
N GLN A 13 5.29 13.88 -12.73
CA GLN A 13 5.12 15.04 -13.62
C GLN A 13 4.15 14.80 -14.79
N VAL A 14 3.76 13.55 -15.06
CA VAL A 14 3.05 13.16 -16.29
C VAL A 14 1.62 12.69 -16.02
N ARG A 15 1.42 11.91 -14.96
CA ARG A 15 0.10 11.36 -14.64
C ARG A 15 -0.76 12.39 -13.92
N LYS A 16 -2.09 12.26 -14.05
CA LYS A 16 -3.06 13.10 -13.34
C LYS A 16 -3.47 12.54 -11.99
N HIS A 17 -3.31 11.23 -11.81
CA HIS A 17 -3.73 10.49 -10.63
C HIS A 17 -2.59 9.56 -10.23
N ASN A 18 -2.37 9.46 -8.92
CA ASN A 18 -1.42 8.52 -8.35
C ASN A 18 -2.17 7.22 -8.04
N GLU A 19 -1.76 6.12 -8.68
CA GLU A 19 -2.33 4.80 -8.42
C GLU A 19 -1.48 4.00 -7.43
N ASP A 20 -0.38 4.56 -6.92
CA ASP A 20 0.46 3.95 -5.90
C ASP A 20 -0.21 4.02 -4.53
N HIS A 21 -0.02 2.95 -3.74
CA HIS A 21 -0.40 2.92 -2.34
C HIS A 21 0.67 2.23 -1.50
N PHE A 22 0.87 2.69 -0.27
CA PHE A 22 1.77 2.03 0.68
C PHE A 22 1.07 1.85 2.04
N LEU A 23 1.50 0.84 2.79
CA LEU A 23 1.02 0.55 4.13
C LEU A 23 2.19 0.23 5.05
N ILE A 24 2.19 0.83 6.23
CA ILE A 24 3.18 0.60 7.29
C ILE A 24 2.41 0.15 8.54
N ASP A 25 2.63 -1.09 8.97
CA ASP A 25 2.06 -1.66 10.18
C ASP A 25 3.21 -2.20 11.08
N PRO A 26 3.71 -1.39 12.02
CA PRO A 26 4.81 -1.78 12.91
C PRO A 26 4.45 -2.90 13.87
N GLU A 27 3.17 -3.07 14.23
CA GLU A 27 2.71 -4.11 15.14
C GLU A 27 2.86 -5.49 14.49
N LEU A 28 2.56 -5.57 13.19
CA LEU A 28 2.80 -6.75 12.35
C LEU A 28 4.25 -6.89 11.89
N GLY A 29 5.05 -5.83 11.97
CA GLY A 29 6.33 -5.76 11.28
C GLY A 29 6.16 -5.81 9.76
N LEU A 30 5.04 -5.29 9.25
CA LEU A 30 4.63 -5.34 7.85
C LEU A 30 4.83 -3.99 7.17
N TYR A 31 5.42 -4.01 5.98
CA TYR A 31 5.67 -2.84 5.14
C TYR A 31 5.35 -3.23 3.70
N VAL A 32 4.42 -2.52 3.05
CA VAL A 32 3.89 -2.87 1.73
C VAL A 32 3.91 -1.64 0.82
N VAL A 33 4.29 -1.86 -0.44
CA VAL A 33 4.12 -0.90 -1.54
C VAL A 33 3.39 -1.62 -2.67
N CYS A 34 2.38 -0.97 -3.22
CA CYS A 34 1.55 -1.47 -4.32
C CYS A 34 1.51 -0.41 -5.43
N ASP A 35 2.01 -0.76 -6.61
CA ASP A 35 1.84 0.01 -7.85
C ASP A 35 0.51 -0.42 -8.49
N GLY A 36 -0.45 0.51 -8.53
CA GLY A 36 -1.77 0.27 -9.10
C GLY A 36 -1.77 0.46 -10.61
N MET A 37 -2.47 -0.41 -11.33
CA MET A 37 -2.74 -0.24 -12.76
C MET A 37 -4.22 -0.45 -13.06
N GLY A 38 -4.82 0.47 -13.83
CA GLY A 38 -6.19 0.30 -14.29
C GLY A 38 -6.66 1.41 -15.22
N ALA A 39 -7.66 1.11 -16.06
CA ALA A 39 -8.36 2.16 -16.81
C ALA A 39 -9.28 2.96 -15.87
N HIS A 40 -9.54 4.24 -16.18
CA HIS A 40 -10.46 5.10 -15.43
C HIS A 40 -10.15 5.22 -13.92
N ALA A 41 -8.87 5.30 -13.53
CA ALA A 41 -8.43 5.39 -12.13
C ALA A 41 -8.77 4.14 -11.28
N ALA A 42 -9.02 2.98 -11.89
CA ALA A 42 -9.23 1.74 -11.16
C ALA A 42 -7.95 1.22 -10.46
N GLY A 43 -6.76 1.70 -10.84
CA GLY A 43 -5.50 1.26 -10.24
C GLY A 43 -5.37 1.69 -8.78
N GLU A 44 -5.89 2.86 -8.41
CA GLU A 44 -5.93 3.34 -7.02
C GLU A 44 -6.73 2.38 -6.12
N VAL A 45 -7.90 1.94 -6.59
CA VAL A 45 -8.74 1.00 -5.83
C VAL A 45 -8.03 -0.35 -5.70
N ALA A 46 -7.38 -0.81 -6.76
CA ALA A 46 -6.65 -2.08 -6.77
C ALA A 46 -5.45 -2.07 -5.79
N SER A 47 -4.63 -1.02 -5.80
CA SER A 47 -3.45 -0.90 -4.93
C SER A 47 -3.85 -0.77 -3.46
N GLN A 48 -4.86 0.04 -3.13
CA GLN A 48 -5.42 0.14 -1.77
C GLN A 48 -5.98 -1.19 -1.26
N THR A 49 -6.80 -1.85 -2.09
CA THR A 49 -7.43 -3.14 -1.73
C THR A 49 -6.37 -4.21 -1.48
N THR A 50 -5.30 -4.22 -2.29
CA THR A 50 -4.21 -5.18 -2.13
C THR A 50 -3.49 -5.00 -0.79
N ALA A 51 -3.07 -3.77 -0.47
CA ALA A 51 -2.36 -3.49 0.77
C ALA A 51 -3.21 -3.82 2.03
N ALA A 52 -4.49 -3.44 2.01
CA ALA A 52 -5.43 -3.74 3.09
C ALA A 52 -5.63 -5.25 3.26
N THR A 53 -5.84 -5.98 2.16
CA THR A 53 -6.05 -7.43 2.17
C THR A 53 -4.84 -8.18 2.74
N VAL A 54 -3.62 -7.78 2.35
CA VAL A 54 -2.38 -8.37 2.88
C VAL A 54 -2.27 -8.15 4.39
N ARG A 55 -2.52 -6.93 4.87
CA ARG A 55 -2.52 -6.63 6.31
C ARG A 55 -3.53 -7.50 7.05
N ASP A 56 -4.77 -7.53 6.58
CA ASP A 56 -5.87 -8.20 7.28
C ASP A 56 -5.66 -9.72 7.31
N TYR A 57 -5.19 -10.31 6.22
CA TYR A 57 -4.81 -11.72 6.16
C TYR A 57 -3.71 -12.06 7.18
N LEU A 58 -2.69 -11.22 7.30
CA LEU A 58 -1.58 -11.44 8.24
C LEU A 58 -1.99 -11.21 9.71
N ARG A 59 -2.91 -10.28 9.99
CA ARG A 59 -3.51 -10.11 11.33
C ARG A 59 -4.24 -11.37 11.76
N GLN A 60 -5.14 -11.88 10.91
CA GLN A 60 -5.93 -13.08 11.18
C GLN A 60 -5.10 -14.34 11.41
N ARG A 61 -3.86 -14.39 10.94
CA ARG A 61 -2.94 -15.53 11.11
C ARG A 61 -2.05 -15.42 12.35
N ARG A 62 -2.02 -14.26 13.00
CA ARG A 62 -1.23 -13.99 14.21
C ARG A 62 -2.06 -14.12 15.49
N ASP A 63 -3.37 -13.96 15.39
CA ASP A 63 -4.35 -14.27 16.45
C ASP A 63 -4.67 -15.77 16.48
#